data_AF-A0A952ULB9-F1
#
_entry.id   AF-A0A952ULB9-F1
#
_cell.length_a   1.000
_cell.length_b   1.000
_cell.length_c   1.000
_cell.angle_alpha   90.00
_cell.angle_beta   90.00
_cell.angle_gamma   90.00
#
_symmetry.space_group_name_H-M   'P 1'
#
loop_
_entity.id
_entity.type
_entity.pdbx_description
1 polymer ?
#
loop_
_entity_poly.entity_id
_entity_poly.type
_entity_poly.pdbx_seq_one_letter_code
_entity_poly.pdbx_strand_id
1 'polypeptide(L)'
;SAVQIRIYDKGAEQGLSLNWWRYEMVFNGVKAEDAWKTIRDLEDAPSLLPVAKAMMHSLIDFPKWSAWQGALGSTAGAEWTEIPRKDSDKWAWLMTQVAPTFTKQWGIDGDWRLLDAFVSALKRSET
;
A
#
# COMPACT_ATOMS: atom_id res chain seq x y z
N SER A 1 7.38 -9.48 -14.44
CA SER A 1 7.56 -9.00 -13.07
C SER A 1 6.42 -8.06 -12.76
N ALA A 2 5.31 -8.56 -12.21
CA ALA A 2 4.24 -7.67 -11.78
C ALA A 2 3.60 -8.29 -10.53
N VAL A 3 4.06 -7.81 -9.38
CA VAL A 3 3.34 -7.95 -8.12
C VAL A 3 2.48 -6.70 -8.00
N GLN A 4 1.16 -6.88 -7.88
CA GLN A 4 0.22 -5.78 -7.65
C GLN A 4 -0.35 -5.91 -6.25
N ILE A 5 -0.44 -4.81 -5.52
CA ILE A 5 -1.04 -4.79 -4.19
C ILE A 5 -2.25 -3.86 -4.20
N ARG A 6 -3.34 -4.34 -3.60
CA ARG A 6 -4.60 -3.61 -3.47
C ARG A 6 -4.94 -3.50 -1.99
N ILE A 7 -5.22 -2.28 -1.56
CA ILE A 7 -5.69 -1.97 -0.21
C ILE A 7 -6.96 -1.14 -0.38
N TYR A 8 -8.08 -1.65 0.12
CA TYR A 8 -9.38 -0.99 -0.06
C TYR A 8 -10.39 -1.43 1.01
N ASP A 9 -11.43 -0.62 1.17
CA ASP A 9 -12.59 -0.92 2.01
C ASP A 9 -13.50 -1.91 1.27
N LYS A 10 -13.45 -3.17 1.68
CA LYS A 10 -14.29 -4.25 1.14
C LYS A 10 -15.73 -4.13 1.61
N GLY A 11 -15.97 -3.55 2.79
CA GLY A 11 -17.31 -3.25 3.28
C GLY A 11 -18.01 -2.31 2.31
N ALA A 12 -17.39 -1.18 2.00
CA ALA A 12 -17.89 -0.22 1.02
C ALA A 12 -18.07 -0.84 -0.38
N GLU A 13 -17.12 -1.64 -0.87
CA GLU A 13 -17.23 -2.32 -2.17
C GLU A 13 -18.43 -3.27 -2.25
N GLN A 14 -18.79 -3.91 -1.13
CA GLN A 14 -19.92 -4.84 -1.04
C GLN A 14 -21.24 -4.15 -0.64
N GLY A 15 -21.24 -2.82 -0.47
CA GLY A 15 -22.41 -2.08 0.01
C GLY A 15 -22.77 -2.37 1.48
N LEU A 16 -21.80 -2.81 2.28
CA LEU A 16 -21.97 -3.14 3.69
C LEU A 16 -21.53 -1.98 4.58
N SER A 17 -22.32 -1.67 5.61
CA SER A 17 -21.96 -0.68 6.65
C SER A 17 -21.07 -1.30 7.73
N LEU A 18 -20.02 -2.00 7.32
CA LEU A 18 -19.07 -2.68 8.20
C LEU A 18 -17.66 -2.18 7.91
N ASN A 19 -16.86 -1.98 8.95
CA ASN A 19 -15.45 -1.63 8.80
C ASN A 19 -14.65 -2.88 8.38
N TRP A 20 -14.56 -3.12 7.08
CA TRP A 20 -13.88 -4.30 6.53
C TRP A 20 -12.84 -3.89 5.50
N TRP A 21 -11.59 -3.82 5.93
CA TRP A 21 -10.46 -3.60 5.03
C TRP A 21 -9.96 -4.92 4.44
N ARG A 22 -9.60 -4.90 3.17
CA ARG A 22 -8.94 -6.02 2.50
C ARG A 22 -7.57 -5.60 1.97
N TYR A 23 -6.59 -6.44 2.28
CA TYR A 23 -5.25 -6.38 1.73
C TYR A 23 -5.06 -7.55 0.78
N GLU A 24 -4.67 -7.26 -0.45
CA GLU A 24 -4.59 -8.28 -1.49
C GLU A 24 -3.29 -8.15 -2.27
N MET A 25 -2.56 -9.26 -2.40
CA MET A 25 -1.34 -9.37 -3.19
C MET A 25 -1.61 -10.25 -4.40
N VAL A 26 -1.41 -9.72 -5.60
CA VAL A 26 -1.56 -10.44 -6.87
C VAL A 26 -0.18 -10.67 -7.44
N PHE A 27 0.23 -11.93 -7.51
CA PHE A 27 1.52 -12.35 -8.06
C PHE A 27 1.34 -12.89 -9.48
N ASN A 28 2.30 -12.59 -10.37
CA ASN A 28 2.30 -13.08 -11.75
C ASN A 28 3.66 -13.68 -12.15
N GLY A 29 3.63 -14.69 -13.02
CA GLY A 29 4.82 -15.36 -13.55
C GLY A 29 5.67 -16.00 -12.45
N VAL A 30 6.99 -15.84 -12.53
CA VAL A 30 7.97 -16.42 -11.56
C VAL A 30 7.61 -16.11 -10.10
N LYS A 31 7.07 -14.91 -9.82
CA LYS A 31 6.70 -14.54 -8.45
C LYS A 31 5.45 -15.24 -7.93
N ALA A 32 4.55 -15.69 -8.83
CA ALA A 32 3.43 -16.53 -8.44
C ALA A 32 3.91 -17.93 -8.04
N GLU A 33 4.91 -18.47 -8.75
CA GLU A 33 5.52 -19.76 -8.40
C GLU A 33 6.25 -19.70 -7.06
N ASP A 34 7.03 -18.64 -6.81
CA ASP A 34 7.70 -18.42 -5.52
C ASP A 34 6.66 -18.36 -4.38
N ALA A 35 5.61 -17.55 -4.54
CA ALA A 35 4.57 -17.40 -3.53
C ALA A 35 3.84 -18.73 -3.27
N TRP A 36 3.49 -19.46 -4.34
CA TRP A 36 2.84 -20.76 -4.24
C TRP A 36 3.71 -21.77 -3.49
N LYS A 37 5.00 -21.89 -3.84
CA LYS A 37 5.93 -22.81 -3.15
C LYS A 37 6.00 -22.55 -1.65
N THR A 38 5.88 -21.30 -1.21
CA THR A 38 5.95 -20.94 0.20
C THR A 38 4.67 -21.22 0.97
N ILE A 39 3.50 -21.15 0.33
CA ILE A 39 2.21 -21.28 1.04
C ILE A 39 1.49 -22.62 0.80
N ARG A 40 1.86 -23.40 -0.22
CA ARG A 40 1.11 -24.59 -0.66
C ARG A 40 0.94 -25.67 0.41
N ASP A 41 1.86 -25.71 1.38
CA ASP A 41 1.89 -26.71 2.45
C ASP A 41 1.25 -26.17 3.76
N LEU A 42 0.64 -24.96 3.70
CA LEU A 42 -0.03 -24.29 4.82
C LEU A 42 -1.55 -24.34 4.60
N GLU A 43 -2.26 -25.05 5.47
CA GLU A 43 -3.69 -25.37 5.26
C GLU A 43 -4.64 -24.45 6.05
N ASP A 44 -4.15 -23.71 7.05
CA ASP A 44 -4.99 -22.95 7.96
C ASP A 44 -4.59 -21.47 8.10
N ALA A 45 -5.54 -20.64 8.54
CA ALA A 45 -5.30 -19.22 8.72
C ALA A 45 -4.17 -18.91 9.73
N PRO A 46 -4.03 -19.62 10.87
CA PRO A 46 -2.91 -19.43 11.79
C PRO A 46 -1.53 -19.64 11.17
N SER A 47 -1.37 -20.60 10.26
CA SER A 47 -0.09 -20.86 9.58
C SER A 47 0.16 -19.93 8.38
N LEU A 48 -0.89 -19.58 7.63
CA LEU A 48 -0.80 -18.68 6.48
C LEU A 48 -0.55 -17.21 6.87
N LEU A 49 -1.16 -16.75 7.96
CA LEU A 49 -1.18 -15.33 8.32
C LEU A 49 0.22 -14.73 8.56
N PRO A 50 1.13 -15.37 9.33
CA PRO A 50 2.49 -14.86 9.50
C PRO A 50 3.27 -14.73 8.19
N VAL A 51 3.09 -15.69 7.27
CA VAL A 51 3.75 -15.71 5.97
C VAL A 51 3.21 -14.60 5.06
N ALA A 52 1.89 -14.45 5.00
CA ALA A 52 1.26 -13.37 4.22
C ALA A 52 1.70 -11.98 4.72
N LYS A 53 1.84 -11.80 6.03
CA LYS A 53 2.36 -10.56 6.64
C LYS A 53 3.82 -10.30 6.26
N ALA A 54 4.68 -11.32 6.34
CA ALA A 54 6.08 -11.20 5.94
C ALA A 54 6.24 -10.86 4.45
N MET A 55 5.46 -11.51 3.57
CA MET A 55 5.43 -11.18 2.15
C MET A 55 5.01 -9.72 1.92
N MET A 56 3.94 -9.26 2.58
CA MET A 56 3.47 -7.88 2.46
C MET A 56 4.52 -6.86 2.94
N HIS A 57 5.18 -7.13 4.07
CA HIS A 57 6.27 -6.29 4.59
C HIS A 57 7.48 -6.23 3.65
N SER A 58 7.77 -7.30 2.91
CA SER A 58 8.88 -7.31 1.93
C SER A 58 8.58 -6.49 0.67
N LEU A 59 7.31 -6.16 0.44
CA LEU A 59 6.84 -5.51 -0.79
C LEU A 59 6.47 -4.03 -0.59
N ILE A 60 6.17 -3.60 0.63
CA ILE A 60 5.71 -2.25 0.95
C ILE A 60 6.51 -1.68 2.12
N ASP A 61 7.03 -0.47 1.93
CA ASP A 61 7.49 0.36 3.04
C ASP A 61 6.28 0.98 3.76
N PHE A 62 5.81 0.31 4.82
CA PHE A 62 4.75 0.88 5.64
C PHE A 62 5.26 2.08 6.46
N PRO A 63 4.50 3.18 6.53
CA PRO A 63 4.81 4.26 7.46
C PRO A 63 4.78 3.74 8.90
N LYS A 64 5.59 4.33 9.78
CA LYS A 64 5.72 3.94 11.21
C LYS A 64 4.47 4.28 12.07
N TRP A 65 3.27 4.27 11.50
CA TRP A 65 2.06 4.51 12.27
C TRP A 65 1.68 3.26 13.05
N SER A 66 1.33 3.44 14.33
CA SER A 66 0.97 2.36 15.24
C SER A 66 -0.19 1.49 14.73
N ALA A 67 -1.17 2.09 14.06
CA ALA A 67 -2.30 1.37 13.47
C ALA A 67 -1.88 0.38 12.37
N TRP A 68 -0.90 0.75 11.54
CA TRP A 68 -0.35 -0.11 10.49
C TRP A 68 0.47 -1.26 11.07
N GLN A 69 1.29 -0.97 12.07
CA GLN A 69 2.05 -1.98 12.79
C GLN A 69 1.15 -2.94 13.58
N GLY A 70 0.03 -2.47 14.11
CA GLY A 70 -0.97 -3.31 14.78
C GLY A 70 -1.72 -4.24 13.83
N ALA A 71 -2.11 -3.75 12.65
CA ALA A 71 -2.83 -4.55 11.64
C ALA A 71 -1.95 -5.65 11.02
N LEU A 72 -0.69 -5.34 10.76
CA LEU A 72 0.25 -6.27 10.11
C LEU A 72 1.08 -7.08 11.10
N GLY A 73 1.14 -6.66 12.37
CA GLY A 73 1.92 -7.33 13.43
C GLY A 73 3.43 -7.12 13.28
N SER A 74 4.18 -7.24 14.38
CA SER A 74 5.65 -7.29 14.32
C SER A 74 6.08 -8.64 13.74
N THR A 75 6.62 -8.64 12.53
CA THR A 75 7.17 -9.84 11.88
C THR A 75 8.46 -10.29 12.58
N ALA A 76 8.39 -11.41 13.28
CA ALA A 76 9.56 -12.23 13.61
C ALA A 76 9.16 -13.68 13.37
N GLY A 77 9.50 -14.26 12.20
CA GLY A 77 9.39 -15.72 12.07
C GLY A 77 9.37 -16.32 10.66
N ALA A 78 8.88 -15.61 9.63
CA ALA A 78 8.80 -16.20 8.28
C ALA A 78 9.92 -15.64 7.39
N GLU A 79 10.87 -16.51 7.03
CA GLU A 79 11.93 -16.20 6.06
C GLU A 79 11.34 -16.18 4.65
N TRP A 80 10.96 -15.00 4.18
CA TRP A 80 10.67 -14.76 2.77
C TRP A 80 11.84 -14.00 2.15
N THR A 81 12.22 -14.38 0.92
CA THR A 81 13.29 -13.67 0.21
C THR A 81 12.86 -12.23 -0.05
N GLU A 82 13.50 -11.28 0.64
CA GLU A 82 13.23 -9.86 0.47
C GLU A 82 13.38 -9.47 -1.01
N ILE A 83 12.34 -8.86 -1.56
CA ILE A 83 12.39 -8.36 -2.93
C ILE A 83 13.19 -7.07 -2.89
N PRO A 84 14.22 -6.90 -3.74
CA PRO A 84 14.99 -5.66 -3.78
C PRO A 84 14.04 -4.49 -3.96
N ARG A 85 14.03 -3.59 -2.97
CA ARG A 85 13.23 -2.37 -3.03
C ARG A 85 13.73 -1.59 -4.24
N LYS A 86 12.85 -1.36 -5.21
CA LYS A 86 13.11 -0.30 -6.17
C LYS A 86 12.81 1.00 -5.45
N ASP A 87 13.79 1.88 -5.36
CA ASP A 87 13.50 3.31 -5.18
C ASP A 87 12.66 3.74 -6.39
N SER A 88 11.35 3.62 -6.27
CA SER A 88 10.43 4.29 -7.17
C SER A 88 10.66 5.77 -6.96
N ASP A 89 10.74 6.54 -8.05
CA ASP A 89 10.78 7.99 -7.98
C ASP A 89 9.57 8.50 -7.17
N LYS A 90 9.78 8.71 -5.87
CA LYS A 90 8.74 9.07 -4.89
C LYS A 90 8.10 10.40 -5.29
N TRP A 91 8.85 11.25 -5.98
CA TRP A 91 8.37 12.48 -6.56
C TRP A 91 7.41 12.21 -7.71
N ALA A 92 7.79 11.37 -8.68
CA ALA A 92 6.90 11.00 -9.78
C ALA A 92 5.59 10.38 -9.28
N TRP A 93 5.66 9.49 -8.28
CA TRP A 93 4.48 8.88 -7.66
C TRP A 93 3.58 9.91 -6.97
N LEU A 94 4.16 10.77 -6.13
CA LEU A 94 3.41 11.83 -5.44
C LEU A 94 2.72 12.75 -6.47
N MET A 95 3.44 13.15 -7.51
CA MET A 95 2.90 13.97 -8.58
C MET A 95 1.77 13.27 -9.35
N THR A 96 1.86 11.96 -9.60
CA THR A 96 0.76 11.22 -10.26
C THR A 96 -0.50 11.14 -9.41
N GLN A 97 -0.37 11.09 -8.09
CA GLN A 97 -1.52 11.04 -7.18
C GLN A 97 -2.17 12.41 -6.96
N VAL A 98 -1.36 13.46 -6.82
CA VAL A 98 -1.85 14.78 -6.39
C VAL A 98 -2.14 15.72 -7.58
N ALA A 99 -1.41 15.62 -8.69
CA ALA A 99 -1.61 16.50 -9.85
C ALA A 99 -3.02 16.46 -10.45
N PRO A 100 -3.70 15.30 -10.58
CA PRO A 100 -5.07 15.25 -11.08
C PRO A 100 -6.05 16.08 -10.25
N THR A 101 -5.85 16.14 -8.92
CA THR A 101 -6.69 16.93 -8.00
C THR A 101 -6.54 18.42 -8.25
N PHE A 102 -5.30 18.91 -8.43
CA PHE A 102 -5.07 20.33 -8.72
C PHE A 102 -5.60 20.73 -10.10
N THR A 103 -5.36 19.90 -11.12
CA THR A 103 -5.88 20.14 -12.47
C THR A 103 -7.41 20.17 -12.48
N LYS A 104 -8.05 19.27 -11.74
CA LYS A 104 -9.51 19.25 -11.59
C LYS A 104 -10.02 20.52 -10.91
N GLN A 105 -9.37 20.96 -9.83
CA GLN A 105 -9.79 22.18 -9.12
C GLN A 105 -9.65 23.42 -10.00
N TRP A 106 -8.53 23.55 -10.72
CA TRP A 106 -8.33 24.64 -11.68
C TRP A 106 -9.41 24.64 -12.77
N GLY A 107 -9.78 23.45 -13.27
CA GLY A 107 -10.86 23.32 -14.25
C GLY A 107 -12.24 23.75 -13.73
N ILE A 108 -12.46 23.74 -12.42
CA ILE A 108 -13.72 24.16 -11.78
C ILE A 108 -13.69 25.66 -11.45
N ASP A 109 -12.63 26.11 -10.77
CA ASP A 109 -12.58 27.45 -10.16
C ASP A 109 -11.79 28.47 -10.98
N GLY A 110 -10.96 28.03 -11.93
CA GLY A 110 -10.03 28.88 -12.66
C GLY A 110 -8.95 29.51 -11.76
N ASP A 111 -8.71 28.96 -10.56
CA ASP A 111 -7.71 29.47 -9.61
C ASP A 111 -6.81 28.36 -9.05
N TRP A 112 -5.59 28.74 -8.63
CA TRP A 112 -4.57 27.84 -8.08
C TRP A 112 -4.53 27.86 -6.55
N ARG A 113 -5.54 28.39 -5.85
CA ARG A 113 -5.50 28.58 -4.39
C ARG A 113 -5.27 27.29 -3.63
N LEU A 114 -5.78 26.16 -4.13
CA LEU A 114 -5.57 24.85 -3.53
C LEU A 114 -4.09 24.43 -3.60
N LEU A 115 -3.42 24.70 -4.72
CA LEU A 115 -1.99 24.44 -4.89
C LEU A 115 -1.17 25.38 -3.98
N ASP A 116 -1.54 26.66 -3.92
CA ASP A 116 -0.87 27.63 -3.04
C ASP A 116 -0.99 27.23 -1.56
N ALA A 117 -2.19 26.83 -1.12
CA ALA A 117 -2.43 26.35 0.22
C ALA A 117 -1.61 25.09 0.54
N PHE A 118 -1.50 24.16 -0.41
CA PHE A 118 -0.67 22.97 -0.30
C PHE A 118 0.81 23.32 -0.14
N VAL A 119 1.35 24.20 -1.00
CA VAL A 119 2.75 24.67 -0.91
C VAL A 119 3.00 25.41 0.41
N SER A 120 2.08 26.25 0.87
CA SER A 120 2.18 26.94 2.15
C SER A 120 2.10 26.00 3.35
N ALA A 121 1.35 24.90 3.26
CA ALA A 121 1.31 23.88 4.30
C ALA A 121 2.64 23.11 4.38
N LEU A 122 3.22 22.73 3.24
CA LEU A 122 4.53 22.07 3.19
C LEU A 122 5.63 22.94 3.80
N LYS A 123 5.71 24.22 3.40
CA LYS A 123 6.71 25.16 3.96
C LYS A 123 6.61 25.34 5.48
N ARG A 124 5.40 25.26 6.04
CA ARG A 124 5.17 25.34 7.49
C ARG A 124 5.52 24.05 8.23
N SER A 125 5.52 22.91 7.56
CA SER A 125 5.90 21.63 8.17
C SER A 125 7.41 21.42 8.27
N GLU A 126 8.20 22.24 7.58
CA GLU A 126 9.67 22.24 7.62
C GLU A 126 10.25 23.20 8.69
N THR A 127 9.40 23.86 9.47
CA THR A 127 9.77 24.77 10.58
C THR A 127 9.35 24.19 11.92
#